data_AF-A0A170YV50-F1
#
_entry.id   AF-A0A170YV50-F1
#
_cell.length_a   1.000
_cell.length_b   1.000
_cell.length_c   1.000
_cell.angle_alpha   90.00
_cell.angle_beta   90.00
_cell.angle_gamma   90.00
#
_symmetry.space_group_name_H-M   'P 1'
#
loop_
_entity.id
_entity.type
_entity.pdbx_description
1 polymer ?
#
loop_
_entity_poly.entity_id
_entity_poly.type
_entity_poly.pdbx_seq_one_letter_code
_entity_poly.pdbx_strand_id
1 'polypeptide(L)'
;MITVAVAAAALSGSAVHATAAPDTRAATARKILANSGISLATAHVGGKHPGSTAKANITDTANGKGALTSPWGHKPNRRVALDPRMLDGLLKLNTQYKYRITVSEIVGGKHSANSRHYAGKAIDITYINGKHVGSGAPHKGLMAACRKLGATEVLGPGNAGHSRHVHCAWPR
;
A
#
# COMPACT_ATOMS: atom_id res chain seq x y z
N MET A 1 24.69 -62.22 37.08
CA MET A 1 23.85 -61.65 36.00
C MET A 1 23.82 -60.16 36.22
N ILE A 2 24.54 -59.39 35.40
CA ILE A 2 24.64 -57.92 35.54
C ILE A 2 23.81 -57.33 34.40
N THR A 3 22.67 -56.75 34.76
CA THR A 3 21.79 -56.04 33.83
C THR A 3 22.30 -54.61 33.71
N VAL A 4 22.85 -54.24 32.55
CA VAL A 4 23.20 -52.86 32.23
C VAL A 4 21.96 -52.20 31.64
N ALA A 5 21.37 -51.23 32.37
CA ALA A 5 20.31 -50.39 31.86
C ALA A 5 20.91 -49.33 30.92
N VAL A 6 20.49 -49.33 29.66
CA VAL A 6 20.84 -48.30 28.68
C VAL A 6 19.90 -47.11 28.89
N ALA A 7 20.44 -45.98 29.33
CA ALA A 7 19.70 -44.73 29.41
C ALA A 7 19.56 -44.11 28.01
N ALA A 8 18.34 -44.02 27.51
CA ALA A 8 18.03 -43.31 26.28
C ALA A 8 18.07 -41.80 26.53
N ALA A 9 19.05 -41.11 25.96
CA ALA A 9 19.12 -39.66 25.96
C ALA A 9 18.10 -39.08 24.96
N ALA A 10 17.10 -38.37 25.47
CA ALA A 10 16.13 -37.64 24.65
C ALA A 10 16.81 -36.37 24.06
N LEU A 11 17.03 -36.37 22.75
CA LEU A 11 17.43 -35.18 21.98
C LEU A 11 16.24 -34.22 21.91
N SER A 12 16.26 -33.21 22.77
CA SER A 12 15.33 -32.08 22.70
C SER A 12 15.69 -31.20 21.51
N GLY A 13 15.00 -31.40 20.38
CA GLY A 13 15.09 -30.51 19.23
C GLY A 13 14.64 -29.11 19.62
N SER A 14 15.59 -28.18 19.74
CA SER A 14 15.29 -26.75 19.86
C SER A 14 14.68 -26.29 18.54
N ALA A 15 13.36 -26.15 18.51
CA ALA A 15 12.68 -25.42 17.46
C ALA A 15 13.22 -23.98 17.50
N VAL A 16 14.10 -23.68 16.55
CA VAL A 16 14.41 -22.30 16.18
C VAL A 16 13.08 -21.62 15.88
N HIS A 17 12.59 -20.84 16.84
CA HIS A 17 11.62 -19.80 16.57
C HIS A 17 12.31 -18.87 15.58
N ALA A 18 12.06 -19.09 14.29
CA ALA A 18 12.31 -18.10 13.27
C ALA A 18 11.49 -16.88 13.70
N THR A 19 12.15 -15.93 14.34
CA THR A 19 11.60 -14.60 14.57
C THR A 19 11.29 -14.06 13.19
N ALA A 20 10.02 -14.12 12.80
CA ALA A 20 9.56 -13.50 11.57
C ALA A 20 10.07 -12.07 11.59
N ALA A 21 10.88 -11.70 10.60
CA ALA A 21 11.25 -10.31 10.40
C ALA A 21 9.96 -9.49 10.51
N PRO A 22 9.93 -8.39 11.31
CA PRO A 22 8.71 -7.64 11.55
C PRO A 22 8.04 -7.37 10.21
N ASP A 23 6.77 -7.79 10.04
CA ASP A 23 6.06 -7.75 8.76
C ASP A 23 6.36 -6.41 8.08
N THR A 24 7.14 -6.47 7.00
CA THR A 24 7.72 -5.30 6.36
C THR A 24 6.63 -4.37 5.87
N ARG A 25 5.42 -4.89 5.61
CA ARG A 25 4.23 -4.11 5.29
C ARG A 25 3.77 -3.27 6.46
N ALA A 26 3.52 -3.89 7.60
CA ALA A 26 3.05 -3.21 8.80
C ALA A 26 4.06 -2.15 9.26
N ALA A 27 5.36 -2.46 9.23
CA ALA A 27 6.41 -1.51 9.55
C ALA A 27 6.46 -0.32 8.58
N THR A 28 6.35 -0.57 7.27
CA THR A 28 6.34 0.50 6.26
C THR A 28 5.07 1.35 6.32
N ALA A 29 3.92 0.72 6.56
CA ALA A 29 2.65 1.41 6.77
C ALA A 29 2.70 2.33 8.00
N ARG A 30 3.30 1.90 9.12
CA ARG A 30 3.55 2.78 10.27
C ARG A 30 4.42 3.98 9.92
N LYS A 31 5.48 3.79 9.13
CA LYS A 31 6.32 4.91 8.63
C LYS A 31 5.52 5.87 7.75
N ILE A 32 4.63 5.37 6.90
CA ILE A 32 3.74 6.21 6.09
C ILE A 32 2.79 7.02 6.98
N LEU A 33 2.19 6.41 8.01
CA LEU A 33 1.29 7.11 8.94
C LEU A 33 1.99 8.22 9.72
N ALA A 34 3.26 8.02 10.07
CA ALA A 34 4.06 8.99 10.81
C ALA A 34 4.68 10.08 9.91
N ASN A 35 4.57 9.97 8.58
CA ASN A 35 5.21 10.89 7.65
C ASN A 35 4.33 12.11 7.33
N SER A 36 4.73 13.30 7.81
CA SER A 36 4.00 14.56 7.62
C SER A 36 3.98 15.08 6.17
N GLY A 37 4.76 14.49 5.27
CA GLY A 37 4.74 14.74 3.83
C GLY A 37 3.75 13.86 3.06
N ILE A 38 3.12 12.88 3.71
CA ILE A 38 2.13 11.98 3.08
C ILE A 38 0.79 12.14 3.78
N SER A 39 -0.17 12.75 3.09
CA SER A 39 -1.57 12.82 3.52
C SER A 39 -2.36 11.66 2.93
N LEU A 40 -3.29 11.11 3.70
CA LEU A 40 -4.15 10.00 3.30
C LEU A 40 -5.61 10.43 3.41
N ALA A 41 -6.36 10.33 2.33
CA ALA A 41 -7.77 10.73 2.33
C ALA A 41 -8.61 9.88 3.29
N THR A 42 -9.60 10.53 3.90
CA THR A 42 -10.59 9.94 4.83
C THR A 42 -11.99 9.87 4.20
N ALA A 43 -12.07 10.11 2.90
CA ALA A 43 -13.26 9.97 2.07
C ALA A 43 -12.85 9.61 0.63
N HIS A 44 -13.78 9.05 -0.12
CA HIS A 44 -13.62 8.76 -1.55
C HIS A 44 -14.22 9.92 -2.36
N VAL A 45 -13.85 10.03 -3.64
CA VAL A 45 -14.39 11.06 -4.55
C VAL A 45 -15.92 10.95 -4.72
N GLY A 46 -16.50 9.75 -4.56
CA GLY A 46 -17.94 9.48 -4.75
C GLY A 46 -18.69 9.02 -3.49
N GLY A 47 -18.11 9.12 -2.30
CA GLY A 47 -18.76 8.66 -1.07
C GLY A 47 -17.83 8.49 0.12
N LYS A 48 -18.39 8.10 1.26
CA LYS A 48 -17.64 7.85 2.50
C LYS A 48 -17.93 6.45 3.00
N HIS A 49 -16.91 5.61 3.09
CA HIS A 49 -16.98 4.34 3.80
C HIS A 49 -15.77 4.25 4.74
N PRO A 50 -15.99 4.30 6.07
CA PRO A 50 -14.92 4.50 7.03
C PRO A 50 -13.84 3.42 6.97
N GLY A 51 -14.19 2.19 6.56
CA GLY A 51 -13.25 1.07 6.51
C GLY A 51 -12.37 0.99 5.26
N SER A 52 -12.71 1.68 4.17
CA SER A 52 -12.03 1.49 2.87
C SER A 52 -11.25 2.70 2.37
N THR A 53 -11.20 3.79 3.13
CA THR A 53 -10.45 5.00 2.76
C THR A 53 -8.94 4.72 2.66
N ALA A 54 -8.18 5.57 1.95
CA ALA A 54 -6.72 5.46 1.94
C ALA A 54 -6.13 5.46 3.35
N LYS A 55 -6.66 6.31 4.26
CA LYS A 55 -6.24 6.32 5.67
C LYS A 55 -6.52 4.99 6.36
N ALA A 56 -7.74 4.46 6.22
CA ALA A 56 -8.12 3.19 6.82
C ALA A 56 -7.31 2.02 6.26
N ASN A 57 -7.04 1.99 4.95
CA ASN A 57 -6.23 0.96 4.30
C ASN A 57 -4.80 0.89 4.86
N ILE A 58 -4.13 2.04 5.03
CA ILE A 58 -2.80 2.08 5.64
C ILE A 58 -2.87 1.75 7.14
N THR A 59 -3.88 2.23 7.87
CA THR A 59 -4.07 1.90 9.30
C THR A 59 -4.28 0.40 9.52
N ASP A 60 -5.12 -0.25 8.71
CA ASP A 60 -5.32 -1.70 8.77
C ASP A 60 -4.00 -2.44 8.50
N THR A 61 -3.28 -2.05 7.46
CA THR A 61 -1.97 -2.64 7.13
C THR A 61 -0.95 -2.44 8.25
N ALA A 62 -0.91 -1.25 8.87
CA ALA A 62 -0.03 -0.96 10.01
C ALA A 62 -0.32 -1.82 11.24
N ASN A 63 -1.56 -2.29 11.38
CA ASN A 63 -2.04 -3.19 12.42
C ASN A 63 -1.98 -4.68 12.00
N GLY A 64 -1.30 -5.01 10.89
CA GLY A 64 -1.16 -6.39 10.41
C GLY A 64 -2.41 -6.96 9.74
N LYS A 65 -3.42 -6.13 9.43
CA LYS A 65 -4.65 -6.52 8.75
C LYS A 65 -4.56 -6.23 7.26
N GLY A 66 -5.26 -7.01 6.43
CA GLY A 66 -5.45 -6.67 5.02
C GLY A 66 -6.33 -5.42 4.86
N ALA A 67 -5.98 -4.56 3.91
CA ALA A 67 -6.75 -3.37 3.56
C ALA A 67 -8.11 -3.73 2.95
N LEU A 68 -9.17 -3.02 3.32
CA LEU A 68 -10.54 -3.32 2.91
C LEU A 68 -10.93 -2.56 1.63
N THR A 69 -11.43 -3.29 0.63
CA THR A 69 -12.04 -2.70 -0.58
C THR A 69 -13.42 -2.13 -0.29
N SER A 70 -13.86 -1.14 -1.07
CA SER A 70 -15.17 -0.50 -0.88
C SER A 70 -16.34 -1.41 -1.29
N PRO A 71 -17.52 -1.28 -0.65
CA PRO A 71 -18.69 -2.13 -0.93
C PRO A 71 -19.30 -1.91 -2.32
N TRP A 72 -19.02 -0.79 -2.98
CA TRP A 72 -19.51 -0.46 -4.32
C TRP A 72 -18.47 -0.69 -5.44
N GLY A 73 -17.32 -1.28 -5.12
CA GLY A 73 -16.31 -1.69 -6.11
C GLY A 73 -16.64 -3.04 -6.75
N HIS A 74 -15.91 -3.41 -7.81
CA HIS A 74 -16.07 -4.72 -8.48
C HIS A 74 -15.56 -5.90 -7.66
N LYS A 75 -14.88 -5.64 -6.54
CA LYS A 75 -14.40 -6.65 -5.58
C LYS A 75 -14.84 -6.22 -4.17
N PRO A 76 -16.14 -6.23 -3.85
CA PRO A 76 -16.66 -5.57 -2.66
C PRO A 76 -16.26 -6.29 -1.36
N ASN A 77 -15.96 -5.52 -0.30
CA ASN A 77 -15.73 -6.00 1.07
C ASN A 77 -14.65 -7.09 1.20
N ARG A 78 -13.60 -7.02 0.39
CA ARG A 78 -12.46 -7.95 0.42
C ARG A 78 -11.30 -7.32 1.17
N ARG A 79 -10.64 -8.11 2.01
CA ARG A 79 -9.35 -7.75 2.58
C ARG A 79 -8.23 -8.20 1.65
N VAL A 80 -7.32 -7.29 1.36
CA VAL A 80 -6.21 -7.51 0.43
C VAL A 80 -4.91 -7.06 1.09
N ALA A 81 -3.87 -7.88 0.99
CA ALA A 81 -2.54 -7.47 1.43
C ALA A 81 -1.97 -6.45 0.45
N LEU A 82 -1.47 -5.31 0.97
CA LEU A 82 -0.81 -4.32 0.16
C LEU A 82 0.57 -4.83 -0.28
N ASP A 83 0.97 -4.55 -1.52
CA ASP A 83 2.26 -4.96 -2.07
C ASP A 83 3.40 -4.20 -1.36
N PRO A 84 4.42 -4.88 -0.82
CA PRO A 84 5.54 -4.22 -0.15
C PRO A 84 6.29 -3.21 -1.05
N ARG A 85 6.38 -3.48 -2.36
CA ARG A 85 7.04 -2.59 -3.33
C ARG A 85 6.24 -1.31 -3.53
N MET A 86 4.90 -1.42 -3.55
CA MET A 86 4.01 -0.27 -3.61
C MET A 86 4.11 0.58 -2.35
N LEU A 87 4.14 -0.03 -1.16
CA LEU A 87 4.31 0.67 0.11
C LEU A 87 5.66 1.40 0.20
N ASP A 88 6.74 0.72 -0.17
CA ASP A 88 8.08 1.30 -0.22
C ASP A 88 8.15 2.46 -1.23
N GLY A 89 7.56 2.28 -2.41
CA GLY A 89 7.43 3.32 -3.43
C GLY A 89 6.69 4.55 -2.92
N LEU A 90 5.53 4.37 -2.28
CA LEU A 90 4.76 5.45 -1.66
C LEU A 90 5.60 6.21 -0.63
N LEU A 91 6.33 5.51 0.23
CA LEU A 91 7.19 6.15 1.23
C LEU A 91 8.34 6.94 0.56
N LYS A 92 8.99 6.36 -0.45
CA LYS A 92 10.12 6.96 -1.18
C LYS A 92 9.75 8.17 -2.02
N LEU A 93 8.51 8.27 -2.52
CA LEU A 93 8.03 9.50 -3.15
C LEU A 93 8.24 10.72 -2.25
N ASN A 94 8.10 10.57 -0.94
CA ASN A 94 8.45 11.62 0.01
C ASN A 94 9.91 11.55 0.48
N THR A 95 10.39 10.42 1.00
CA THR A 95 11.68 10.39 1.70
C THR A 95 12.88 10.56 0.77
N GLN A 96 12.79 10.08 -0.47
CA GLN A 96 13.84 10.16 -1.48
C GLN A 96 13.58 11.29 -2.48
N TYR A 97 12.36 11.39 -3.02
CA TYR A 97 12.01 12.36 -4.07
C TYR A 97 11.43 13.67 -3.54
N LYS A 98 11.24 13.80 -2.23
CA LYS A 98 10.81 15.02 -1.53
C LYS A 98 9.44 15.57 -1.93
N TYR A 99 8.59 14.76 -2.57
CA TYR A 99 7.21 15.16 -2.84
C TYR A 99 6.39 15.21 -1.54
N ARG A 100 5.55 16.24 -1.42
CA ARG A 100 4.43 16.25 -0.46
C ARG A 100 3.18 15.82 -1.21
N ILE A 101 2.54 14.73 -0.79
CA ILE A 101 1.47 14.10 -1.57
C ILE A 101 0.20 13.87 -0.76
N THR A 102 -0.95 13.83 -1.45
CA THR A 102 -2.20 13.31 -0.89
C THR A 102 -2.64 12.09 -1.69
N VAL A 103 -2.69 10.93 -1.04
CA VAL A 103 -3.21 9.68 -1.60
C VAL A 103 -4.73 9.65 -1.41
N SER A 104 -5.47 9.59 -2.52
CA SER A 104 -6.94 9.50 -2.49
C SER A 104 -7.43 8.07 -2.37
N GLU A 105 -6.80 7.12 -3.06
CA GLU A 105 -7.27 5.73 -3.13
C GLU A 105 -6.11 4.72 -3.10
N ILE A 106 -6.35 3.54 -2.52
CA ILE A 106 -5.42 2.38 -2.52
C ILE A 106 -6.16 1.11 -2.94
N VAL A 107 -7.02 0.52 -2.10
CA VAL A 107 -7.88 -0.60 -2.52
C VAL A 107 -9.38 -0.28 -2.43
N GLY A 108 -9.71 0.85 -1.81
CA GLY A 108 -11.06 1.42 -1.79
C GLY A 108 -11.49 2.03 -3.13
N GLY A 109 -12.60 2.74 -3.12
CA GLY A 109 -13.14 3.42 -4.29
C GLY A 109 -13.79 2.47 -5.31
N LYS A 110 -14.05 3.00 -6.50
CA LYS A 110 -14.58 2.25 -7.65
C LYS A 110 -13.60 2.36 -8.82
N HIS A 111 -13.03 1.22 -9.19
CA HIS A 111 -12.15 1.07 -10.34
C HIS A 111 -12.69 0.02 -11.32
N SER A 112 -12.09 -0.05 -12.51
CA SER A 112 -12.37 -1.12 -13.50
C SER A 112 -12.17 -2.51 -12.88
N ALA A 113 -12.92 -3.51 -13.37
CA ALA A 113 -12.98 -4.84 -12.76
C ALA A 113 -11.60 -5.51 -12.59
N ASN A 114 -10.68 -5.25 -13.51
CA ASN A 114 -9.32 -5.79 -13.54
C ASN A 114 -8.27 -4.81 -13.03
N SER A 115 -8.67 -3.76 -12.30
CA SER A 115 -7.74 -2.78 -11.73
C SER A 115 -6.77 -3.40 -10.72
N ARG A 116 -5.54 -2.89 -10.69
CA ARG A 116 -4.51 -3.26 -9.71
C ARG A 116 -4.78 -2.73 -8.30
N HIS A 117 -5.70 -1.77 -8.15
CA HIS A 117 -6.20 -1.34 -6.82
C HIS A 117 -6.77 -2.53 -6.05
N TYR A 118 -7.64 -3.34 -6.68
CA TYR A 118 -8.21 -4.51 -6.02
C TYR A 118 -7.22 -5.65 -5.74
N ALA A 119 -5.98 -5.55 -6.23
CA ALA A 119 -4.89 -6.46 -5.94
C ALA A 119 -3.88 -5.90 -4.92
N GLY A 120 -4.15 -4.72 -4.33
CA GLY A 120 -3.25 -4.10 -3.36
C GLY A 120 -1.96 -3.53 -3.98
N LYS A 121 -1.99 -3.20 -5.27
CA LYS A 121 -0.79 -2.87 -6.08
C LYS A 121 -0.82 -1.47 -6.68
N ALA A 122 -1.81 -0.64 -6.35
CA ALA A 122 -1.98 0.68 -6.94
C ALA A 122 -2.30 1.76 -5.90
N ILE A 123 -1.91 2.99 -6.21
CA ILE A 123 -2.27 4.19 -5.47
C ILE A 123 -2.70 5.29 -6.44
N ASP A 124 -3.68 6.09 -6.03
CA ASP A 124 -4.05 7.34 -6.71
C ASP A 124 -3.65 8.55 -5.86
N ILE A 125 -3.02 9.54 -6.48
CA ILE A 125 -2.49 10.76 -5.85
C ILE A 125 -3.18 11.99 -6.44
N THR A 126 -3.83 12.80 -5.60
CA THR A 126 -4.63 13.96 -6.04
C THR A 126 -3.96 15.31 -5.79
N TYR A 127 -3.02 15.39 -4.84
CA TYR A 127 -2.23 16.59 -4.59
C TYR A 127 -0.74 16.28 -4.62
N ILE A 128 0.02 17.20 -5.21
CA ILE A 128 1.48 17.14 -5.31
C ILE A 128 2.01 18.53 -4.94
N ASN A 129 2.85 18.60 -3.91
CA ASN A 129 3.44 19.81 -3.38
C ASN A 129 2.40 20.91 -3.10
N GLY A 130 1.26 20.52 -2.50
CA GLY A 130 0.17 21.43 -2.15
C GLY A 130 -0.76 21.82 -3.31
N LYS A 131 -0.47 21.38 -4.54
CA LYS A 131 -1.29 21.70 -5.72
C LYS A 131 -2.09 20.47 -6.17
N HIS A 132 -3.38 20.65 -6.43
CA HIS A 132 -4.25 19.59 -6.96
C HIS A 132 -3.82 19.22 -8.39
N VAL A 133 -3.79 17.93 -8.72
CA VAL A 133 -3.32 17.42 -10.03
C VAL A 133 -4.14 18.00 -11.18
N GLY A 134 -5.46 18.04 -11.04
CA GLY A 134 -6.36 18.66 -12.03
C GLY A 134 -6.22 20.17 -12.18
N SER A 135 -5.43 20.82 -11.33
CA SER A 135 -5.16 22.27 -11.39
C SER A 135 -3.73 22.57 -11.87
N GLY A 136 -3.04 21.59 -12.46
CA GLY A 136 -1.69 21.76 -13.03
C GLY A 136 -0.57 21.52 -12.02
N ALA A 137 -0.72 20.56 -11.11
CA ALA A 137 0.40 20.09 -10.28
C ALA A 137 1.50 19.44 -11.15
N PRO A 138 2.76 19.35 -10.67
CA PRO A 138 3.89 18.82 -11.44
C PRO A 138 3.85 17.28 -11.58
N HIS A 139 2.76 16.75 -12.15
CA HIS A 139 2.44 15.32 -12.22
C HIS A 139 3.43 14.52 -13.07
N LYS A 140 3.99 15.08 -14.15
CA LYS A 140 4.95 14.39 -15.01
C LYS A 140 6.19 13.92 -14.24
N GLY A 141 6.71 14.77 -13.35
CA GLY A 141 7.85 14.45 -12.49
C GLY A 141 7.52 13.33 -11.50
N LEU A 142 6.33 13.38 -10.88
CA LEU A 142 5.89 12.33 -9.96
C LEU A 142 5.67 11.00 -10.69
N MET A 143 5.07 11.02 -11.88
CA MET A 143 4.89 9.85 -12.73
C MET A 143 6.24 9.22 -13.09
N ALA A 144 7.25 10.03 -13.43
CA ALA A 144 8.61 9.52 -13.67
C ALA A 144 9.22 8.88 -12.41
N ALA A 145 9.02 9.47 -11.23
CA ALA A 145 9.45 8.89 -9.96
C ALA A 145 8.76 7.54 -9.68
N CYS A 146 7.44 7.43 -9.91
CA CYS A 146 6.74 6.15 -9.79
C CYS A 146 7.35 5.06 -10.69
N ARG A 147 7.68 5.39 -11.94
CA ARG A 147 8.35 4.43 -12.85
C ARG A 147 9.71 4.00 -12.34
N LYS A 148 10.54 4.94 -11.86
CA LYS A 148 11.85 4.65 -11.24
C LYS A 148 11.72 3.78 -9.98
N LEU A 149 10.58 3.85 -9.29
CA LEU A 149 10.24 3.04 -8.13
C LEU A 149 9.56 1.71 -8.49
N GLY A 150 9.49 1.36 -9.78
CA GLY A 150 9.02 0.05 -10.25
C GLY A 150 7.54 -0.02 -10.62
N ALA A 151 6.80 1.09 -10.63
CA ALA A 151 5.45 1.11 -11.17
C ALA A 151 5.49 0.95 -12.70
N THR A 152 4.67 0.06 -13.25
CA THR A 152 4.60 -0.23 -14.69
C THR A 152 3.32 0.28 -15.35
N GLU A 153 2.30 0.59 -14.56
CA GLU A 153 1.09 1.25 -15.01
C GLU A 153 1.04 2.62 -14.33
N VAL A 154 1.36 3.66 -15.09
CA VAL A 154 1.48 5.04 -14.60
C VAL A 154 0.69 5.97 -15.50
N LEU A 155 -0.44 6.45 -15.00
CA LEU A 155 -1.42 7.26 -15.72
C LEU A 155 -1.64 8.60 -15.01
N GLY A 156 -1.98 9.65 -15.75
CA GLY A 156 -2.24 10.98 -15.21
C GLY A 156 -2.93 11.89 -16.21
N PRO A 157 -2.91 13.22 -16.01
CA PRO A 157 -3.47 14.17 -16.97
C PRO A 157 -2.98 13.91 -18.40
N GLY A 158 -3.93 13.74 -19.33
CA GLY A 158 -3.69 13.29 -20.71
C GLY A 158 -4.11 11.83 -20.97
N ASN A 159 -4.26 11.01 -19.93
CA ASN A 159 -4.85 9.67 -20.04
C ASN A 159 -6.35 9.71 -19.71
N ALA A 160 -7.15 8.90 -20.44
CA ALA A 160 -8.59 8.83 -20.23
C ALA A 160 -8.93 8.46 -18.78
N GLY A 161 -9.82 9.23 -18.13
CA GLY A 161 -10.22 9.01 -16.74
C GLY A 161 -9.24 9.51 -15.65
N HIS A 162 -8.08 10.06 -16.02
CA HIS A 162 -7.01 10.41 -15.07
C HIS A 162 -6.66 11.90 -15.05
N SER A 163 -7.58 12.79 -15.44
CA SER A 163 -7.35 14.24 -15.50
C SER A 163 -7.12 14.90 -14.14
N ARG A 164 -7.49 14.23 -13.03
CA ARG A 164 -7.50 14.82 -11.67
C ARG A 164 -6.62 14.11 -10.65
N HIS A 165 -5.89 13.08 -11.05
CA HIS A 165 -4.99 12.33 -10.16
C HIS A 165 -3.87 11.67 -10.97
N VAL A 166 -2.81 11.26 -10.28
CA VAL A 166 -1.81 10.34 -10.83
C VAL A 166 -2.08 8.95 -10.28
N HIS A 167 -2.22 7.98 -11.16
CA HIS A 167 -2.30 6.57 -10.83
C HIS A 167 -0.90 5.95 -10.96
N CYS A 168 -0.43 5.26 -9.92
CA CYS A 168 0.81 4.49 -9.96
C CYS A 168 0.55 3.06 -9.49
N ALA A 169 0.83 2.08 -10.35
CA ALA A 169 0.63 0.68 -10.02
C ALA A 169 1.81 -0.24 -10.41
N TRP A 170 2.12 -1.16 -9.49
CA TRP A 170 3.21 -2.13 -9.60
C TRP A 170 2.78 -3.40 -10.35
N PRO A 171 3.73 -4.16 -10.94
CA PRO A 171 3.44 -5.41 -11.64
C PRO A 171 2.66 -6.41 -10.80
N ARG A 172 1.80 -7.17 -11.48
CA ARG A 172 1.17 -8.35 -10.87
C ARG A 172 2.20 -9.40 -10.49
#